data_AF-A0AAV4DY35-F1
#
_entry.id   AF-A0AAV4DY35-F1
#
_cell.length_a   1.000
_cell.length_b   1.000
_cell.length_c   1.000
_cell.angle_alpha   90.00
_cell.angle_beta   90.00
_cell.angle_gamma   90.00
#
_symmetry.space_group_name_H-M   'P 1'
#
loop_
_entity.id
_entity.type
_entity.pdbx_description
1 polymer ?
#
loop_
_entity_poly.entity_id
_entity_poly.type
_entity_poly.pdbx_seq_one_letter_code
_entity_poly.pdbx_strand_id
1 'polypeptide(L)'
;MCSLLWCKDPKRKGSCHSNAYLTAMPGTECGWNKVCHLGECKQDPNRRGVRIRPSYRSSIPRPASMTLRPTQAPRPTQAPLRTRAPTLWGNSISTLSHQPAKPSYRMGGPRRRDSISYRRRLRSRSRLGRRRRGRRRKRNRPRCNADKNSRYCHGLIKLNPGGCRRRAIRQYCCVTCRHLRRRRRRRKL
;
A
#
# COMPACT_ATOMS: atom_id res chain seq x y z
N MET A 1 0.00 17.26 1.80
CA MET A 1 -0.47 15.86 1.61
C MET A 1 0.20 15.17 0.43
N CYS A 2 0.33 15.81 -0.74
CA CYS A 2 0.93 15.13 -1.90
C CYS A 2 2.46 14.99 -1.82
N SER A 3 3.16 15.94 -1.21
CA SER A 3 4.63 15.96 -1.10
C SER A 3 5.18 14.99 -0.07
N LEU A 4 4.45 14.75 1.01
CA LEU A 4 4.86 13.90 2.13
C LEU A 4 3.69 13.01 2.53
N LEU A 5 3.90 11.70 2.47
CA LEU A 5 2.93 10.71 2.91
C LEU A 5 2.95 10.64 4.44
N TRP A 6 1.79 10.94 5.04
CA TRP A 6 1.57 10.78 6.48
C TRP A 6 0.67 9.57 6.73
N CYS A 7 1.09 8.69 7.63
CA CYS A 7 0.34 7.52 8.06
C CYS A 7 0.01 7.65 9.55
N LYS A 8 -1.25 7.42 9.92
CA LYS A 8 -1.66 7.36 11.32
C LYS A 8 -1.12 6.09 11.96
N ASP A 9 -0.44 6.22 13.10
CA ASP A 9 0.03 5.06 13.85
C ASP A 9 -1.16 4.39 14.55
N PRO A 10 -1.43 3.10 14.31
CA PRO A 10 -2.54 2.41 14.98
C PRO A 10 -2.33 2.25 16.48
N LYS A 11 -1.09 2.30 16.97
CA LYS A 11 -0.77 2.07 18.39
C LYS A 11 -0.78 3.34 19.22
N ARG A 12 -0.56 4.51 18.59
CA ARG A 12 -0.46 5.80 19.25
C ARG A 12 -1.56 6.71 18.75
N LYS A 13 -2.58 6.94 19.60
CA LYS A 13 -3.65 7.89 19.28
C LYS A 13 -3.06 9.30 19.11
N GLY A 14 -3.42 9.96 18.02
CA GLY A 14 -2.99 11.34 17.74
C GLY A 14 -1.62 11.50 17.10
N SER A 15 -0.83 10.42 16.91
CA SER A 15 0.45 10.53 16.22
C SER A 15 0.34 10.08 14.75
N CYS A 16 0.95 10.87 13.88
CA CYS A 16 1.18 10.51 12.48
C CYS A 16 2.68 10.35 12.26
N HIS A 17 3.07 9.31 11.52
CA HIS A 17 4.43 9.11 11.05
C HIS A 17 4.47 9.41 9.56
N SER A 18 5.47 10.16 9.11
CA SER A 18 5.77 10.34 7.69
C SER A 18 7.08 9.64 7.31
N ASN A 19 7.15 9.11 6.09
CA ASN A 19 8.43 8.71 5.53
C ASN A 19 8.85 9.85 4.60
N ALA A 20 9.89 10.59 4.97
CA ALA A 20 10.29 11.83 4.30
C ALA A 20 10.58 11.66 2.79
N TYR A 21 10.87 10.44 2.36
CA TYR A 21 11.22 10.10 0.98
C TYR A 21 10.03 9.61 0.14
N LEU A 22 8.84 9.49 0.72
CA LEU A 22 7.65 8.99 0.02
C LEU A 22 6.65 10.12 -0.24
N THR A 23 6.47 10.45 -1.52
CA THR A 23 5.38 11.29 -2.00
C THR A 23 4.11 10.46 -2.16
N ALA A 24 2.94 11.11 -2.15
CA ALA A 24 1.68 10.45 -2.47
C ALA A 24 1.68 9.99 -3.93
N MET A 25 1.13 8.80 -4.19
CA MET A 25 1.06 8.24 -5.54
C MET A 25 0.25 9.17 -6.48
N PRO A 26 0.65 9.33 -7.76
CA PRO A 26 -0.13 10.07 -8.73
C PRO A 26 -1.57 9.54 -8.82
N GLY A 27 -2.55 10.46 -8.80
CA GLY A 27 -3.98 10.15 -8.79
C GLY A 27 -4.61 10.05 -7.39
N THR A 28 -3.82 10.13 -6.31
CA THR A 28 -4.38 10.16 -4.95
C THR A 28 -5.22 11.42 -4.76
N GLU A 29 -6.47 11.29 -4.30
CA GLU A 29 -7.33 12.44 -4.05
C GLU A 29 -6.75 13.33 -2.93
N CYS A 30 -6.64 14.62 -3.20
CA CYS A 30 -6.07 15.60 -2.26
C CYS A 30 -7.01 16.78 -1.98
N GLY A 31 -8.22 16.76 -2.54
CA GLY A 31 -9.25 17.77 -2.35
C GLY A 31 -10.38 17.60 -3.35
N TRP A 32 -11.35 18.52 -3.33
CA TRP A 32 -12.48 18.47 -4.25
C TRP A 32 -12.00 18.65 -5.70
N ASN A 33 -12.19 17.61 -6.53
CA ASN A 33 -11.76 17.57 -7.92
C ASN A 33 -10.25 17.79 -8.13
N LYS A 34 -9.43 17.47 -7.13
CA LYS A 34 -7.98 17.58 -7.18
C LYS A 34 -7.31 16.25 -6.83
N VAL A 35 -6.24 15.95 -7.54
CA VAL A 35 -5.43 14.73 -7.37
C VAL A 35 -3.95 15.08 -7.26
N CYS A 36 -3.20 14.26 -6.54
CA CYS A 36 -1.76 14.38 -6.45
C CYS A 36 -1.11 14.03 -7.79
N HIS A 37 -0.13 14.83 -8.22
CA HIS A 37 0.72 14.58 -9.38
C HIS A 37 2.12 15.12 -9.09
N LEU A 38 3.12 14.24 -9.07
CA LEU A 38 4.53 14.58 -8.78
C LEU A 38 4.72 15.39 -7.47
N GLY A 39 3.98 15.04 -6.41
CA GLY A 39 4.09 15.73 -5.12
C GLY A 39 3.22 16.99 -4.97
N GLU A 40 2.54 17.43 -6.04
CA GLU A 40 1.66 18.60 -6.04
C GLU A 40 0.19 18.20 -6.14
N CYS A 41 -0.72 18.97 -5.53
CA CYS A 41 -2.17 18.74 -5.63
C CYS A 41 -2.73 19.56 -6.80
N LYS A 42 -3.05 18.90 -7.93
CA LYS A 42 -3.51 19.54 -9.18
C LYS A 42 -4.96 19.18 -9.49
N GLN A 43 -5.63 20.01 -10.28
CA GLN A 43 -6.98 19.72 -10.78
C GLN A 43 -6.98 18.41 -11.57
N ASP A 44 -7.89 17.49 -11.25
CA ASP A 44 -8.01 16.23 -11.99
C ASP A 44 -8.49 16.53 -13.42
N PRO A 45 -7.69 16.22 -14.47
CA PRO A 45 -8.10 16.45 -15.85
C PRO A 45 -9.35 15.66 -16.23
N ASN A 46 -9.60 14.51 -15.60
CA ASN A 46 -10.77 13.66 -15.88
C ASN A 46 -12.05 14.19 -15.23
N ARG A 47 -11.96 15.07 -14.22
CA ARG A 47 -13.11 15.68 -13.53
C ARG A 47 -13.47 17.08 -14.03
N ARG A 48 -12.74 17.62 -15.01
CA ARG A 48 -13.04 18.95 -15.61
C ARG A 48 -14.41 19.03 -16.31
N GLY A 49 -15.09 17.91 -16.53
CA GLY A 49 -16.38 17.85 -17.21
C GLY A 49 -17.63 17.99 -16.32
N VAL A 50 -17.52 17.84 -14.99
CA VAL A 50 -18.68 18.05 -14.11
C VAL A 50 -18.71 19.51 -13.70
N ARG A 51 -19.14 20.38 -14.61
CA ARG A 51 -19.77 21.64 -14.19
C ARG A 51 -20.99 21.22 -13.39
N ILE A 52 -20.86 21.18 -12.07
CA ILE A 52 -22.03 21.31 -11.19
C ILE A 52 -22.57 22.70 -11.54
N ARG A 53 -23.51 22.75 -12.50
CA ARG A 53 -24.43 23.87 -12.59
C ARG A 53 -25.01 23.96 -11.18
N PRO A 54 -24.85 25.07 -10.45
CA PRO A 54 -25.69 25.29 -9.30
C PRO A 54 -27.10 25.34 -9.87
N SER A 55 -27.87 24.27 -9.70
CA SER A 55 -29.30 24.28 -9.98
C SER A 55 -29.95 25.07 -8.86
N TYR A 56 -29.74 26.39 -8.84
CA TYR A 56 -30.57 27.30 -8.07
C TYR A 56 -31.50 28.01 -9.05
N ARG A 57 -32.57 27.29 -9.39
CA ARG A 57 -33.78 27.90 -9.94
C ARG A 57 -34.51 28.53 -8.76
N SER A 58 -34.12 29.74 -8.40
CA SER A 58 -34.98 30.64 -7.65
C SER A 58 -34.88 32.01 -8.27
N SER A 59 -35.92 32.35 -9.00
CA SER A 59 -36.33 33.69 -9.37
C SER A 59 -36.31 34.60 -8.13
N ILE A 60 -35.30 35.46 -8.05
CA ILE A 60 -35.28 36.62 -7.15
C ILE A 60 -34.89 37.82 -8.01
N PRO A 61 -35.72 38.88 -8.07
CA PRO A 61 -35.42 40.08 -8.86
C PRO A 61 -34.21 40.83 -8.27
N ARG A 62 -33.37 41.34 -9.18
CA ARG A 62 -32.22 42.21 -8.88
C ARG A 62 -32.65 43.43 -8.05
N PRO A 63 -31.92 43.78 -6.98
CA PRO A 63 -31.74 45.17 -6.58
C PRO A 63 -30.44 45.73 -7.15
N ALA A 64 -30.43 47.05 -7.28
CA ALA A 64 -29.50 47.85 -8.04
C ALA A 64 -28.04 47.78 -7.57
N SER A 65 -27.16 48.08 -8.54
CA SER A 65 -25.73 48.26 -8.43
C SER A 65 -25.36 49.26 -7.33
N MET A 66 -24.61 48.82 -6.32
CA MET A 66 -23.79 49.73 -5.51
C MET A 66 -22.32 49.43 -5.79
N THR A 67 -21.72 50.34 -6.55
CA THR A 67 -20.29 50.45 -6.80
C THR A 67 -19.57 50.72 -5.47
N LEU A 68 -18.81 49.76 -4.97
CA LEU A 68 -17.86 49.99 -3.88
C LEU A 68 -16.44 49.61 -4.32
N ARG A 69 -15.55 50.55 -4.01
CA ARG A 69 -14.16 50.70 -4.45
C ARG A 69 -13.27 49.48 -4.17
N PRO A 70 -12.20 49.28 -4.96
CA PRO A 70 -11.17 48.30 -4.63
C PRO A 70 -10.27 48.84 -3.52
N THR A 71 -10.37 48.25 -2.32
CA THR A 71 -9.34 48.39 -1.29
C THR A 71 -8.17 47.49 -1.68
N GLN A 72 -7.05 48.11 -2.08
CA GLN A 72 -5.79 47.41 -2.31
C GLN A 72 -5.30 46.80 -0.99
N ALA A 73 -5.16 45.47 -0.95
CA ALA A 73 -4.47 44.78 0.13
C ALA A 73 -2.98 44.59 -0.24
N PRO A 74 -2.06 44.74 0.73
CA PRO A 74 -0.62 44.86 0.48
C PRO A 74 0.07 43.55 0.09
N ARG A 75 1.16 43.71 -0.67
CA ARG A 75 2.18 42.71 -0.98
C ARG A 75 2.65 41.97 0.29
N PRO A 76 2.74 40.63 0.26
CA PRO A 76 3.61 39.92 1.18
C PRO A 76 5.05 39.88 0.65
N THR A 77 5.91 40.38 1.51
CA THR A 77 7.37 40.49 1.49
C THR A 77 8.06 39.16 1.23
N GLN A 78 9.13 39.21 0.43
CA GLN A 78 10.08 38.11 0.24
C GLN A 78 10.77 37.79 1.56
N ALA A 79 10.79 36.50 1.95
CA ALA A 79 11.66 36.01 3.01
C ALA A 79 12.79 35.18 2.39
N PRO A 80 14.03 35.31 2.90
CA PRO A 80 15.23 34.76 2.27
C PRO A 80 15.39 33.25 2.52
N LEU A 81 16.04 32.61 1.54
CA LEU A 81 16.63 31.28 1.66
C LEU A 81 17.52 31.20 2.90
N ARG A 82 17.26 30.23 3.77
CA ARG A 82 18.23 29.79 4.78
C ARG A 82 18.58 28.33 4.55
N THR A 83 19.67 28.15 3.84
CA THR A 83 20.46 26.94 3.75
C THR A 83 20.94 26.57 5.15
N ARG A 84 20.53 25.42 5.68
CA ARG A 84 21.20 24.79 6.82
C ARG A 84 21.49 23.34 6.46
N ALA A 85 22.78 23.11 6.21
CA ALA A 85 23.38 21.80 6.12
C ALA A 85 23.15 21.02 7.43
N PRO A 86 22.90 19.70 7.38
CA PRO A 86 23.11 18.85 8.54
C PRO A 86 24.61 18.53 8.64
N THR A 87 25.20 19.04 9.70
CA THR A 87 26.50 18.64 10.23
C THR A 87 26.49 17.12 10.45
N LEU A 88 27.50 16.45 9.89
CA LEU A 88 28.03 15.18 10.41
C LEU A 88 28.49 15.36 11.87
N TRP A 89 29.03 14.29 12.45
CA TRP A 89 29.68 14.16 13.77
C TRP A 89 28.81 13.46 14.82
N GLY A 90 29.34 12.35 15.34
CA GLY A 90 28.90 11.81 16.63
C GLY A 90 28.76 10.30 16.71
N ASN A 91 29.85 9.56 16.46
CA ASN A 91 30.01 8.23 17.03
C ASN A 91 30.04 8.35 18.56
N SER A 92 29.20 7.58 19.26
CA SER A 92 29.40 7.26 20.67
C SER A 92 29.04 5.80 20.92
N ILE A 93 30.08 4.97 20.93
CA ILE A 93 30.11 3.65 21.57
C ILE A 93 30.34 3.90 23.07
N SER A 94 29.51 3.31 23.93
CA SER A 94 29.83 2.83 25.30
C SER A 94 28.55 2.15 25.85
N THR A 95 28.45 0.82 25.95
CA THR A 95 28.94 -0.11 27.01
C THR A 95 28.41 0.14 28.42
N LEU A 96 28.10 -0.98 29.11
CA LEU A 96 27.69 -1.19 30.51
C LEU A 96 26.22 -0.82 30.85
N SER A 97 25.44 -1.57 31.65
CA SER A 97 25.69 -2.78 32.45
C SER A 97 24.35 -3.32 32.99
N HIS A 98 24.37 -4.58 33.44
CA HIS A 98 23.48 -5.18 34.45
C HIS A 98 22.03 -5.53 34.04
N GLN A 99 21.82 -6.81 33.70
CA GLN A 99 20.62 -7.53 34.11
C GLN A 99 21.02 -8.66 35.08
N PRO A 100 20.38 -8.78 36.25
CA PRO A 100 20.70 -9.83 37.21
C PRO A 100 20.26 -11.19 36.68
N ALA A 101 21.20 -12.14 36.71
CA ALA A 101 20.94 -13.56 36.46
C ALA A 101 19.99 -14.10 37.53
N LYS A 102 18.83 -14.60 37.11
CA LYS A 102 17.94 -15.40 37.97
C LYS A 102 18.49 -16.83 38.06
N PRO A 103 18.75 -17.38 39.25
CA PRO A 103 19.09 -18.79 39.38
C PRO A 103 17.83 -19.63 39.13
N SER A 104 17.80 -20.29 37.98
CA SER A 104 16.79 -21.30 37.64
C SER A 104 17.28 -22.66 38.13
N TYR A 105 16.97 -23.01 39.37
CA TYR A 105 17.08 -24.38 39.87
C TYR A 105 16.08 -25.28 39.12
N ARG A 106 16.54 -25.90 38.03
CA ARG A 106 15.84 -27.04 37.42
C ARG A 106 16.41 -28.32 37.96
N MET A 107 15.75 -28.84 38.99
CA MET A 107 15.89 -30.22 39.44
C MET A 107 15.71 -31.17 38.24
N GLY A 108 16.70 -32.04 38.04
CA GLY A 108 16.72 -33.04 36.99
C GLY A 108 15.57 -34.03 37.14
N GLY A 109 14.62 -33.99 36.23
CA GLY A 109 13.59 -35.02 36.09
C GLY A 109 14.15 -36.28 35.39
N PRO A 110 13.70 -37.49 35.76
CA PRO A 110 14.27 -38.74 35.29
C PRO A 110 14.13 -38.92 33.77
N ARG A 111 15.24 -39.35 33.14
CA ARG A 111 15.35 -39.66 31.70
C ARG A 111 14.44 -40.84 31.33
N ARG A 112 13.17 -40.58 30.98
CA ARG A 112 12.28 -41.56 30.34
C ARG A 112 12.64 -41.73 28.85
N ARG A 113 13.29 -42.85 28.57
CA ARG A 113 13.74 -43.36 27.25
C ARG A 113 12.58 -43.62 26.25
N ASP A 114 11.32 -43.50 26.69
CA ASP A 114 10.12 -43.81 25.90
C ASP A 114 9.53 -42.63 25.10
N SER A 115 10.05 -41.42 25.29
CA SER A 115 9.50 -40.20 24.67
C SER A 115 9.81 -40.06 23.17
N ILE A 116 10.76 -40.84 22.64
CA ILE A 116 11.16 -40.79 21.22
C ILE A 116 10.11 -41.48 20.34
N SER A 117 9.57 -42.61 20.80
CA SER A 117 8.59 -43.43 20.07
C SER A 117 7.26 -42.70 19.89
N TYR A 118 6.81 -41.98 20.92
CA TYR A 118 5.57 -41.18 20.87
C TYR A 118 5.71 -39.94 19.96
N ARG A 119 6.85 -39.22 20.03
CA ARG A 119 7.14 -38.10 19.11
C ARG A 119 7.22 -38.55 17.64
N ARG A 120 7.74 -39.76 17.38
CA ARG A 120 7.85 -40.30 16.00
C ARG A 120 6.47 -40.63 15.42
N ARG A 121 5.53 -41.20 16.20
CA ARG A 121 4.13 -41.44 15.76
C ARG A 121 3.33 -40.15 15.48
N LEU A 122 3.52 -39.10 16.29
CA LEU A 122 2.87 -37.80 16.07
C LEU A 122 3.35 -37.09 14.78
N ARG A 123 4.63 -37.24 14.41
CA ARG A 123 5.17 -36.74 13.12
C ARG A 123 4.64 -37.52 11.90
N SER A 124 4.28 -38.79 12.05
CA SER A 124 3.70 -39.60 10.96
C SER A 124 2.22 -39.27 10.72
N ARG A 125 1.42 -39.06 11.78
CA ARG A 125 0.00 -38.64 11.66
C ARG A 125 -0.16 -37.24 11.03
N SER A 126 0.75 -36.31 11.31
CA SER A 126 0.72 -34.95 10.75
C SER A 126 1.06 -34.86 9.26
N ARG A 127 1.79 -35.84 8.70
CA ARG A 127 2.09 -35.90 7.25
C ARG A 127 0.89 -36.35 6.40
N LEU A 128 0.06 -37.27 6.90
CA LEU A 128 -1.16 -37.71 6.21
C LEU A 128 -2.27 -36.65 6.24
N GLY A 129 -2.43 -35.91 7.35
CA GLY A 129 -3.40 -34.80 7.46
C GLY A 129 -3.10 -33.61 6.53
N ARG A 130 -1.81 -33.28 6.31
CA ARG A 130 -1.39 -32.22 5.37
C ARG A 130 -1.67 -32.58 3.91
N ARG A 131 -1.52 -33.86 3.52
CA ARG A 131 -1.83 -34.32 2.15
C ARG A 131 -3.32 -34.21 1.82
N ARG A 132 -4.22 -34.51 2.76
CA ARG A 132 -5.68 -34.38 2.55
C ARG A 132 -6.15 -32.91 2.44
N ARG A 133 -5.62 -32.00 3.25
CA ARG A 133 -5.96 -30.55 3.16
C ARG A 133 -5.45 -29.89 1.86
N GLY A 134 -4.33 -30.35 1.31
CA GLY A 134 -3.79 -29.85 0.04
C GLY A 134 -4.65 -30.18 -1.18
N ARG A 135 -5.28 -31.37 -1.21
CA ARG A 135 -6.16 -31.78 -2.32
C ARG A 135 -7.48 -31.00 -2.35
N ARG A 136 -8.12 -30.74 -1.21
CA ARG A 136 -9.38 -29.96 -1.14
C ARG A 136 -9.21 -28.52 -1.63
N ARG A 137 -8.10 -27.84 -1.31
CA ARG A 137 -7.84 -26.45 -1.78
C ARG A 137 -7.67 -26.32 -3.29
N LYS A 138 -7.36 -27.41 -4.00
CA LYS A 138 -7.20 -27.40 -5.47
C LYS A 138 -8.55 -27.44 -6.20
N ARG A 139 -9.59 -28.01 -5.58
CA ARG A 139 -10.96 -28.12 -6.16
C ARG A 139 -11.74 -26.79 -6.10
N ASN A 140 -11.57 -26.00 -5.04
CA ASN A 140 -12.31 -24.73 -4.82
C ASN A 140 -11.55 -23.48 -5.27
N ARG A 141 -10.59 -23.58 -6.21
CA ARG A 141 -10.10 -22.35 -6.85
C ARG A 141 -11.16 -21.85 -7.80
N PRO A 142 -11.60 -20.57 -7.72
CA PRO A 142 -12.56 -20.03 -8.67
C PRO A 142 -12.06 -20.31 -10.08
N ARG A 143 -12.89 -21.02 -10.85
CA ARG A 143 -12.56 -21.36 -12.22
C ARG A 143 -12.42 -20.04 -12.97
N CYS A 144 -11.26 -19.93 -13.58
CA CYS A 144 -10.86 -18.80 -14.39
C CYS A 144 -11.64 -18.88 -15.70
N ASN A 145 -12.80 -18.23 -15.77
CA ASN A 145 -13.70 -18.38 -16.91
C ASN A 145 -13.32 -17.45 -18.07
N ALA A 146 -13.04 -16.16 -17.79
CA ALA A 146 -12.67 -15.17 -18.79
C ALA A 146 -11.77 -14.07 -18.21
N ASP A 147 -11.12 -13.33 -19.09
CA ASP A 147 -10.52 -12.03 -18.75
C ASP A 147 -11.62 -10.97 -18.67
N LYS A 148 -11.54 -10.03 -17.72
CA LYS A 148 -12.52 -8.94 -17.63
C LYS A 148 -12.50 -8.02 -18.86
N ASN A 149 -11.33 -7.84 -19.46
CA ASN A 149 -11.15 -7.15 -20.74
C ASN A 149 -9.91 -7.72 -21.44
N SER A 150 -10.12 -8.58 -22.44
CA SER A 150 -9.04 -9.30 -23.13
C SER A 150 -8.05 -8.35 -23.82
N ARG A 151 -8.55 -7.32 -24.54
CA ARG A 151 -7.70 -6.32 -25.22
C ARG A 151 -6.79 -5.58 -24.24
N TYR A 152 -7.36 -5.10 -23.13
CA TYR A 152 -6.59 -4.45 -22.07
C TYR A 152 -5.56 -5.39 -21.46
N CYS A 153 -5.94 -6.64 -21.18
CA CYS A 153 -5.03 -7.64 -20.62
C CYS A 153 -3.85 -7.96 -21.54
N HIS A 154 -4.08 -8.08 -22.84
CA HIS A 154 -3.00 -8.26 -23.81
C HIS A 154 -2.04 -7.05 -23.82
N GLY A 155 -2.57 -5.82 -23.85
CA GLY A 155 -1.76 -4.60 -23.78
C GLY A 155 -0.95 -4.49 -22.49
N LEU A 156 -1.60 -4.69 -21.34
CA LEU A 156 -0.98 -4.63 -20.02
C LEU A 156 0.18 -5.62 -19.87
N ILE A 157 0.02 -6.82 -20.41
CA ILE A 157 1.02 -7.87 -20.34
C ILE A 157 2.15 -7.67 -21.35
N LYS A 158 1.87 -7.05 -22.51
CA LYS A 158 2.90 -6.63 -23.48
C LYS A 158 3.82 -5.58 -22.86
N LEU A 159 3.24 -4.60 -22.15
CA LEU A 159 3.99 -3.56 -21.43
C LEU A 159 4.69 -4.10 -20.17
N ASN A 160 4.08 -5.07 -19.48
CA ASN A 160 4.63 -5.64 -18.25
C ASN A 160 4.60 -7.19 -18.30
N PRO A 161 5.64 -7.84 -18.85
CA PRO A 161 5.71 -9.30 -18.95
C PRO A 161 5.76 -10.00 -17.58
N GLY A 162 6.05 -9.26 -16.50
CA GLY A 162 5.99 -9.71 -15.11
C GLY A 162 4.60 -9.61 -14.46
N GLY A 163 3.64 -8.92 -15.10
CA GLY A 163 2.36 -8.53 -14.51
C GLY A 163 1.57 -9.69 -13.93
N CYS A 164 1.58 -10.85 -14.58
CA CYS A 164 0.90 -12.06 -14.11
C CYS A 164 1.40 -12.62 -12.77
N ARG A 165 2.56 -12.17 -12.27
CA ARG A 165 3.03 -12.50 -10.91
C ARG A 165 2.16 -11.80 -9.85
N ARG A 166 1.59 -10.64 -10.15
CA ARG A 166 0.72 -9.88 -9.24
C ARG A 166 -0.66 -10.54 -9.14
N ARG A 167 -1.21 -10.64 -7.92
CA ARG A 167 -2.50 -11.33 -7.68
C ARG A 167 -3.69 -10.59 -8.30
N ALA A 168 -3.72 -9.26 -8.19
CA ALA A 168 -4.78 -8.42 -8.77
C ALA A 168 -4.87 -8.57 -10.29
N ILE A 169 -3.74 -8.43 -11.00
CA ILE A 169 -3.67 -8.62 -12.45
C ILE A 169 -4.09 -10.03 -12.84
N ARG A 170 -3.70 -11.05 -12.08
CA ARG A 170 -4.08 -12.44 -12.37
C ARG A 170 -5.56 -12.73 -12.14
N GLN A 171 -6.23 -11.99 -11.23
CA GLN A 171 -7.67 -12.10 -11.04
C GLN A 171 -8.43 -11.38 -12.16
N TYR A 172 -7.89 -10.27 -12.67
CA TYR A 172 -8.49 -9.49 -13.77
C TYR A 172 -8.25 -10.13 -15.15
N CYS A 173 -6.99 -10.50 -15.43
CA CYS A 173 -6.45 -11.06 -16.69
C CYS A 173 -6.14 -12.55 -16.55
N CYS A 174 -7.11 -13.29 -16.04
CA CYS A 174 -6.93 -14.67 -15.64
C CYS A 174 -6.55 -15.62 -16.80
N VAL A 175 -7.25 -15.58 -17.93
CA VAL A 175 -7.03 -16.42 -19.12
C VAL A 175 -5.70 -16.05 -19.78
N THR A 176 -5.47 -14.76 -20.06
CA THR A 176 -4.21 -14.26 -20.63
C THR A 176 -3.01 -14.73 -19.78
N CYS A 177 -3.09 -14.58 -18.46
CA CYS A 177 -2.01 -15.01 -17.57
C CYS A 177 -1.83 -16.52 -17.52
N ARG A 178 -2.92 -17.30 -17.62
CA ARG A 178 -2.84 -18.76 -17.70
C ARG A 178 -2.14 -19.22 -18.98
N HIS A 179 -2.45 -18.59 -20.10
CA HIS A 179 -1.81 -18.90 -21.39
C HIS A 179 -0.30 -18.63 -21.34
N LEU A 180 0.12 -17.50 -20.77
CA LEU A 180 1.53 -17.17 -20.62
C LEU A 180 2.30 -18.16 -19.75
N ARG A 181 1.69 -18.60 -18.64
CA ARG A 181 2.31 -19.61 -17.76
C ARG A 181 2.47 -20.95 -18.47
N ARG A 182 1.52 -21.34 -19.33
CA ARG A 182 1.64 -22.55 -20.17
C ARG A 182 2.78 -22.41 -21.18
N ARG A 183 2.86 -21.28 -21.90
CA ARG A 183 3.95 -21.00 -22.86
C ARG A 183 5.33 -21.04 -22.20
N ARG A 184 5.50 -20.42 -21.04
CA ARG A 184 6.78 -20.43 -20.28
C ARG A 184 7.18 -21.82 -19.80
N ARG A 185 6.22 -22.71 -19.53
CA ARG A 185 6.53 -24.10 -19.17
C ARG A 185 6.99 -24.91 -20.37
N ARG A 186 6.38 -24.68 -21.54
CA ARG A 186 6.78 -25.35 -22.79
C ARG A 186 8.18 -24.95 -23.25
N ARG A 187 8.59 -23.69 -23.08
CA ARG A 187 9.95 -23.21 -23.42
C ARG A 187 11.06 -23.69 -22.47
N LYS A 188 10.71 -24.39 -21.39
CA LYS A 188 11.67 -24.92 -20.40
C LYS A 188 11.87 -26.43 -20.53
N LEU A 189 11.13 -27.05 -21.44
CA LEU A 189 11.30 -28.41 -21.91
C LEU A 189 12.01 -28.32 -23.26
#